data_AF-Q0QJL7-F1
#
_entry.id   AF-Q0QJL7-F1
#
_cell.length_a   1.000
_cell.length_b   1.000
_cell.length_c   1.000
_cell.angle_alpha   90.00
_cell.angle_beta   90.00
_cell.angle_gamma   90.00
#
_symmetry.space_group_name_H-M   'P 1'
#
loop_
_entity.id
_entity.type
_entity.pdbx_description
1 polymer ?
#
loop_
_entity_poly.entity_id
_entity_poly.type
_entity_poly.pdbx_seq_one_letter_code
_entity_poly.pdbx_strand_id
1 'polypeptide(L)'
;MSQFIKFIVFPSLLLALLSISIDAATFDIVNNCGYTVWAAASPGGGQQLDPGQTWTINVNAGQTGGRVWARTGCSLSGSNGASCQSGDCGGLLQCQGYGSPPNTLAEYSLNQYNNLDFFDMSLVDGFNVPMSFLPTSNGCTNGPTCTADINGQCPSELKAPGGCNNPCTVFKTDEYCCNSGSCSPTSYSEFFKNLCPDAYSYPKDDATSTYTCPGGTNYKVVFCP
;
A
#
# COMPACT_ATOMS: atom_id res chain seq x y z
N MET A 1 65.65 -26.19 39.02
CA MET A 1 65.63 -25.21 37.91
C MET A 1 64.63 -25.74 36.90
N SER A 2 63.36 -25.35 37.04
CA SER A 2 62.23 -25.91 36.29
C SER A 2 61.40 -24.73 35.77
N GLN A 3 61.24 -24.62 34.46
CA GLN A 3 60.23 -23.75 33.85
C GLN A 3 59.54 -24.54 32.73
N PHE A 4 58.34 -25.03 33.04
CA PHE A 4 57.39 -25.52 32.05
C PHE A 4 56.53 -24.34 31.60
N ILE A 5 56.70 -23.93 30.34
CA ILE A 5 55.82 -22.94 29.69
C ILE A 5 54.51 -23.64 29.35
N LYS A 6 53.42 -23.29 30.05
CA LYS A 6 52.06 -23.71 29.71
C LYS A 6 51.52 -22.81 28.61
N PHE A 7 51.35 -23.35 27.41
CA PHE A 7 50.55 -22.71 26.36
C PHE A 7 49.07 -22.75 26.77
N ILE A 8 48.50 -21.59 27.10
CA ILE A 8 47.06 -21.44 27.31
C ILE A 8 46.43 -21.27 25.93
N VAL A 9 45.76 -22.32 25.44
CA VAL A 9 44.92 -22.25 24.24
C VAL A 9 43.57 -21.68 24.68
N PHE A 10 43.30 -20.42 24.33
CA PHE A 10 41.95 -19.84 24.48
C PHE A 10 41.04 -20.44 23.40
N PRO A 11 39.90 -21.07 23.75
CA PRO A 11 38.92 -21.45 22.76
C PRO A 11 38.27 -20.16 22.24
N SER A 12 38.49 -19.83 20.97
CA SER A 12 37.73 -18.77 20.29
C SER A 12 36.27 -19.19 20.25
N LEU A 13 35.47 -18.60 21.14
CA LEU A 13 34.02 -18.75 21.14
C LEU A 13 33.49 -18.02 19.89
N LEU A 14 33.26 -18.77 18.81
CA LEU A 14 32.55 -18.26 17.64
C LEU A 14 31.12 -17.95 18.11
N LEU A 15 30.83 -16.69 18.41
CA LEU A 15 29.49 -16.23 18.71
C LEU A 15 28.70 -16.36 17.39
N ALA A 16 27.95 -17.46 17.25
CA ALA A 16 26.99 -17.59 16.16
C ALA A 16 25.99 -16.45 16.33
N LEU A 17 26.11 -15.42 15.48
CA LEU A 17 25.07 -14.42 15.31
C LEU A 17 23.84 -15.21 14.85
N LEU A 18 22.93 -15.50 15.77
CA LEU A 18 21.56 -15.85 15.45
C LEU A 18 21.02 -14.65 14.67
N SER A 19 21.03 -14.76 13.34
CA SER A 19 20.23 -13.90 12.48
C SER A 19 18.80 -14.12 12.93
N ILE A 20 18.26 -13.17 13.68
CA ILE A 20 16.82 -13.11 13.92
C ILE A 20 16.25 -12.87 12.53
N SER A 21 15.74 -13.92 11.88
CA SER A 21 14.94 -13.76 10.67
C SER A 21 13.72 -12.95 11.11
N ILE A 22 13.73 -11.66 10.79
CA ILE A 22 12.54 -10.83 10.92
C ILE A 22 11.72 -11.19 9.69
N ASP A 23 10.64 -11.95 9.87
CA ASP A 23 9.91 -12.56 8.76
C ASP A 23 9.39 -11.48 7.80
N ALA A 24 9.96 -11.43 6.60
CA ALA A 24 9.50 -10.57 5.52
C ALA A 24 8.10 -11.01 5.07
N ALA A 25 7.23 -10.05 4.77
CA ALA A 25 5.92 -10.33 4.20
C ALA A 25 6.03 -10.43 2.67
N THR A 26 5.31 -11.38 2.09
CA THR A 26 5.12 -11.49 0.65
C THR A 26 3.81 -10.84 0.24
N PHE A 27 3.82 -10.05 -0.82
CA PHE A 27 2.62 -9.46 -1.42
C PHE A 27 2.47 -9.96 -2.85
N ASP A 28 1.38 -10.66 -3.12
CA ASP A 28 0.96 -11.01 -4.47
C ASP A 28 0.02 -9.94 -5.03
N ILE A 29 0.48 -9.22 -6.04
CA ILE A 29 -0.24 -8.12 -6.68
C ILE A 29 -0.81 -8.62 -8.00
N VAL A 30 -2.12 -8.74 -8.09
CA VAL A 30 -2.82 -9.37 -9.22
C VAL A 30 -3.63 -8.34 -9.99
N ASN A 31 -3.50 -8.34 -11.31
CA ASN A 31 -4.43 -7.62 -12.18
C ASN A 31 -5.57 -8.53 -12.62
N ASN A 32 -6.76 -8.35 -12.08
CA ASN A 32 -7.98 -9.03 -12.54
C ASN A 32 -8.89 -8.11 -13.39
N CYS A 33 -8.42 -6.88 -13.68
CA CYS A 33 -9.13 -5.99 -14.57
C CYS A 33 -9.11 -6.53 -16.01
N GLY A 34 -10.12 -6.18 -16.80
CA GLY A 34 -10.17 -6.47 -18.24
C GLY A 34 -9.20 -5.64 -19.10
N TYR A 35 -8.28 -4.91 -18.48
CA TYR A 35 -7.32 -4.01 -19.12
C TYR A 35 -5.97 -4.04 -18.40
N THR A 36 -4.91 -3.66 -19.10
CA THR A 36 -3.56 -3.53 -18.53
C THR A 36 -3.52 -2.43 -17.47
N VAL A 37 -2.87 -2.74 -16.34
CA VAL A 37 -2.50 -1.76 -15.32
C VAL A 37 -0.99 -1.77 -15.12
N TRP A 38 -0.44 -0.67 -14.62
CA TRP A 38 0.95 -0.63 -14.19
C TRP A 38 0.96 -0.61 -12.67
N ALA A 39 1.05 -1.79 -12.07
CA ALA A 39 1.20 -1.93 -10.64
C ALA A 39 2.39 -1.11 -10.15
N ALA A 40 2.25 -0.54 -8.97
CA ALA A 40 3.27 0.25 -8.30
C ALA A 40 3.28 -0.08 -6.82
N ALA A 41 4.49 -0.05 -6.25
CA ALA A 41 4.70 -0.25 -4.83
C ALA A 41 5.83 0.65 -4.33
N SER A 42 5.67 1.20 -3.14
CA SER A 42 6.70 1.99 -2.45
C SER A 42 6.79 1.50 -1.00
N PRO A 43 7.83 0.72 -0.64
CA PRO A 43 8.90 0.21 -1.50
C PRO A 43 8.41 -0.92 -2.45
N GLY A 44 9.13 -1.13 -3.55
CA GLY A 44 8.91 -2.27 -4.45
C GLY A 44 9.12 -1.96 -5.93
N GLY A 45 8.85 -0.72 -6.35
CA GLY A 45 9.03 -0.28 -7.74
C GLY A 45 7.72 -0.31 -8.52
N GLY A 46 7.72 -0.89 -9.71
CA GLY A 46 6.50 -1.05 -10.48
C GLY A 46 6.64 -2.00 -11.66
N GLN A 47 5.51 -2.57 -12.09
CA GLN A 47 5.48 -3.58 -13.14
C GLN A 47 4.20 -3.43 -13.98
N GLN A 48 4.33 -3.56 -15.29
CA GLN A 48 3.16 -3.71 -16.15
C GLN A 48 2.52 -5.08 -15.91
N LEU A 49 1.21 -5.10 -15.67
CA LEU A 49 0.42 -6.31 -15.52
C LEU A 49 -0.73 -6.28 -16.53
N ASP A 50 -0.66 -7.17 -17.51
CA ASP A 50 -1.79 -7.50 -18.37
C ASP A 50 -2.85 -8.30 -17.59
N PRO A 51 -4.09 -8.42 -18.09
CA PRO A 51 -5.14 -9.18 -17.40
C PRO A 51 -4.70 -10.60 -17.01
N GLY A 52 -4.93 -10.95 -15.74
CA GLY A 52 -4.57 -12.24 -15.15
C GLY A 52 -3.11 -12.35 -14.68
N GLN A 53 -2.25 -11.36 -14.94
CA GLN A 53 -0.86 -11.38 -14.47
C GLN A 53 -0.73 -11.05 -12.99
N THR A 54 0.32 -11.59 -12.38
CA THR A 54 0.68 -11.38 -10.97
C THR A 54 2.11 -10.88 -10.86
N TRP A 55 2.34 -9.94 -9.96
CA TRP A 55 3.67 -9.49 -9.53
C TRP A 55 3.81 -9.71 -8.03
N THR A 56 4.84 -10.45 -7.65
CA THR A 56 5.14 -10.74 -6.25
C THR A 56 6.27 -9.84 -5.77
N ILE A 57 6.08 -9.16 -4.64
CA ILE A 57 7.12 -8.40 -3.94
C ILE A 57 7.36 -8.97 -2.55
N ASN A 58 8.60 -8.85 -2.09
CA ASN A 58 8.97 -9.15 -0.71
C ASN A 58 9.24 -7.84 0.01
N VAL A 59 8.62 -7.68 1.18
CA VAL A 59 8.76 -6.47 1.98
C VAL A 59 9.31 -6.85 3.34
N ASN A 60 10.41 -6.19 3.72
CA ASN A 60 11.05 -6.43 5.00
C ASN A 60 10.09 -6.09 6.15
N ALA A 61 10.10 -6.91 7.20
CA ALA A 61 9.42 -6.57 8.44
C ALA A 61 9.98 -5.27 9.05
N GLY A 62 9.12 -4.53 9.74
CA GLY A 62 9.42 -3.19 10.24
C GLY A 62 9.18 -2.08 9.21
N GLN A 63 8.85 -2.39 7.95
CA GLN A 63 8.48 -1.39 6.95
C GLN A 63 7.29 -0.54 7.44
N THR A 64 7.39 0.78 7.30
CA THR A 64 6.31 1.74 7.59
C THR A 64 5.97 2.56 6.36
N GLY A 65 4.72 3.04 6.26
CA GLY A 65 4.28 3.85 5.12
C GLY A 65 4.38 3.12 3.78
N GLY A 66 4.23 1.80 3.78
CA GLY A 66 4.21 1.02 2.57
C GLY A 66 2.93 1.27 1.78
N ARG A 67 3.03 1.40 0.46
CA ARG A 67 1.87 1.57 -0.44
C ARG A 67 1.96 0.64 -1.63
N VAL A 68 0.82 0.07 -2.02
CA VAL A 68 0.59 -0.58 -3.33
C VAL A 68 -0.59 0.09 -4.01
N TRP A 69 -0.47 0.38 -5.31
CA TRP A 69 -1.56 0.96 -6.10
C TRP A 69 -1.47 0.55 -7.58
N ALA A 70 -2.60 0.69 -8.29
CA ALA A 70 -2.64 0.55 -9.74
C ALA A 70 -2.46 1.91 -10.40
N ARG A 71 -1.72 1.94 -11.52
CA ARG A 71 -1.66 3.08 -12.44
C ARG A 71 -2.36 2.73 -13.73
N THR A 72 -3.03 3.70 -14.33
CA THR A 72 -3.84 3.50 -15.55
C THR A 72 -3.45 4.46 -16.66
N GLY A 73 -3.75 4.08 -17.91
CA GLY A 73 -3.51 4.91 -19.08
C GLY A 73 -2.03 5.27 -19.28
N CYS A 74 -1.12 4.35 -18.96
CA CYS A 74 0.30 4.64 -19.03
C CYS A 74 0.86 4.48 -20.44
N SER A 75 1.80 5.36 -20.79
CA SER A 75 2.70 5.22 -21.94
C SER A 75 4.13 5.03 -21.45
N LEU A 76 4.87 4.12 -22.07
CA LEU A 76 6.30 3.86 -21.75
C LEU A 76 7.25 4.75 -22.60
N SER A 77 6.78 5.94 -22.95
CA SER A 77 7.51 6.91 -23.78
C SER A 77 7.69 8.27 -23.08
N GLY A 78 7.40 8.34 -21.78
CA GLY A 78 7.54 9.57 -21.00
C GLY A 78 9.00 10.00 -20.81
N SER A 79 9.21 11.25 -20.40
CA SER A 79 10.56 11.83 -20.22
C SER A 79 11.43 11.07 -19.21
N ASN A 80 10.81 10.40 -18.25
CA ASN A 80 11.46 9.57 -17.23
C ASN A 80 11.21 8.06 -17.46
N GLY A 81 10.69 7.68 -18.64
CA GLY A 81 10.45 6.30 -19.05
C GLY A 81 8.99 5.83 -18.94
N ALA A 82 8.12 6.56 -18.25
CA ALA A 82 6.69 6.33 -18.20
C ALA A 82 5.90 7.65 -18.05
N SER A 83 4.62 7.63 -18.37
CA SER A 83 3.66 8.68 -18.00
C SER A 83 2.29 8.06 -17.92
N CYS A 84 1.63 8.17 -16.76
CA CYS A 84 0.34 7.58 -16.47
C CYS A 84 -0.75 8.64 -16.28
N GLN A 85 -1.99 8.29 -16.64
CA GLN A 85 -3.15 9.16 -16.47
C GLN A 85 -3.57 9.28 -15.00
N SER A 86 -3.44 8.19 -14.23
CA SER A 86 -3.69 8.18 -12.79
C SER A 86 -2.63 7.37 -12.05
N GLY A 87 -2.28 7.78 -10.82
CA GLY A 87 -1.29 7.14 -9.97
C GLY A 87 0.17 7.32 -10.40
N ASP A 88 0.47 8.26 -11.31
CA ASP A 88 1.83 8.47 -11.83
C ASP A 88 2.83 8.83 -10.71
N CYS A 89 4.00 8.17 -10.69
CA CYS A 89 5.00 8.30 -9.64
C CYS A 89 6.26 9.04 -10.14
N GLY A 90 6.06 10.19 -10.78
CA GLY A 90 7.14 11.04 -11.31
C GLY A 90 7.64 10.61 -12.70
N GLY A 91 6.77 9.97 -13.48
CA GLY A 91 7.05 9.46 -14.82
C GLY A 91 7.95 8.22 -14.84
N LEU A 92 8.05 7.49 -13.74
CA LEU A 92 8.90 6.30 -13.62
C LEU A 92 8.07 5.03 -13.76
N LEU A 93 8.56 4.02 -14.48
CA LEU A 93 7.99 2.67 -14.40
C LEU A 93 8.25 2.07 -13.01
N GLN A 94 9.50 2.18 -12.53
CA GLN A 94 9.95 1.73 -11.22
C GLN A 94 9.80 2.85 -10.20
N CYS A 95 8.67 2.92 -9.51
CA CYS A 95 8.38 3.99 -8.55
C CYS A 95 9.40 4.04 -7.40
N GLN A 96 9.85 5.25 -7.06
CA GLN A 96 10.76 5.53 -5.94
C GLN A 96 10.08 6.30 -4.81
N GLY A 97 8.77 6.51 -4.93
CA GLY A 97 7.93 7.26 -4.01
C GLY A 97 6.46 7.09 -4.41
N TYR A 98 5.58 7.84 -3.76
CA TYR A 98 4.14 7.72 -3.94
C TYR A 98 3.66 8.24 -5.30
N GLY A 99 2.53 7.69 -5.75
CA GLY A 99 1.86 8.13 -6.97
C GLY A 99 0.99 9.37 -6.75
N SER A 100 0.76 10.11 -7.82
CA SER A 100 -0.12 11.28 -7.85
C SER A 100 -1.60 10.86 -7.86
N PRO A 101 -2.47 11.48 -7.05
CA PRO A 101 -3.92 11.27 -7.08
C PRO A 101 -4.56 11.48 -8.46
N PRO A 102 -5.68 10.79 -8.78
CA PRO A 102 -6.35 9.82 -7.92
C PRO A 102 -5.70 8.42 -8.00
N ASN A 103 -5.55 7.76 -6.87
CA ASN A 103 -5.12 6.36 -6.81
C ASN A 103 -5.69 5.65 -5.59
N THR A 104 -6.37 4.52 -5.81
CA THR A 104 -6.80 3.64 -4.73
C THR A 104 -5.57 3.01 -4.08
N LEU A 105 -5.41 3.16 -2.77
CA LEU A 105 -4.22 2.72 -2.06
C LEU A 105 -4.49 1.49 -1.21
N ALA A 106 -3.58 0.52 -1.27
CA ALA A 106 -3.35 -0.46 -0.21
C ALA A 106 -2.19 0.07 0.65
N GLU A 107 -2.46 0.48 1.89
CA GLU A 107 -1.45 1.03 2.80
C GLU A 107 -1.10 0.02 3.90
N TYR A 108 0.17 -0.05 4.29
CA TYR A 108 0.61 -1.00 5.30
C TYR A 108 1.82 -0.54 6.12
N SER A 109 1.91 -1.06 7.34
CA SER A 109 3.07 -0.99 8.22
C SER A 109 3.25 -2.34 8.92
N LEU A 110 4.39 -3.00 8.70
CA LEU A 110 4.61 -4.41 9.07
C LEU A 110 5.38 -4.56 10.38
N ASN A 111 5.00 -5.53 11.21
CA ASN A 111 5.66 -5.87 12.47
C ASN A 111 5.87 -4.65 13.39
N GLN A 112 4.79 -3.94 13.68
CA GLN A 112 4.76 -2.72 14.49
C GLN A 112 4.47 -3.07 15.97
N TYR A 113 3.65 -2.26 16.64
CA TYR A 113 3.29 -2.49 18.04
C TYR A 113 2.71 -3.89 18.24
N ASN A 114 3.20 -4.59 19.28
CA ASN A 114 2.78 -5.94 19.66
C ASN A 114 2.94 -7.01 18.55
N ASN A 115 3.95 -6.85 17.68
CA ASN A 115 4.21 -7.73 16.53
C ASN A 115 2.96 -7.86 15.63
N LEU A 116 2.25 -6.76 15.43
CA LEU A 116 1.12 -6.70 14.51
C LEU A 116 1.51 -5.95 13.25
N ASP A 117 1.02 -6.45 12.12
CA ASP A 117 0.93 -5.67 10.90
C ASP A 117 -0.33 -4.80 10.99
N PHE A 118 -0.22 -3.54 10.58
CA PHE A 118 -1.34 -2.63 10.39
C PHE A 118 -1.49 -2.39 8.91
N PHE A 119 -2.70 -2.51 8.39
CA PHE A 119 -2.96 -2.33 6.98
C PHE A 119 -4.38 -1.83 6.75
N ASP A 120 -4.57 -1.17 5.62
CA ASP A 120 -5.83 -0.56 5.25
C ASP A 120 -5.93 -0.32 3.75
N MET A 121 -7.13 0.06 3.33
CA MET A 121 -7.36 0.63 2.01
C MET A 121 -7.73 2.09 2.19
N SER A 122 -7.14 2.95 1.37
CA SER A 122 -7.32 4.40 1.51
C SER A 122 -7.77 5.05 0.22
N LEU A 123 -8.83 5.84 0.34
CA LEU A 123 -9.40 6.71 -0.68
C LEU A 123 -9.15 8.19 -0.35
N VAL A 124 -8.25 8.47 0.61
CA VAL A 124 -7.82 9.83 0.97
C VAL A 124 -7.05 10.49 -0.18
N ASP A 125 -6.36 9.69 -0.99
CA ASP A 125 -5.72 10.11 -2.25
C ASP A 125 -6.62 9.81 -3.47
N GLY A 126 -7.91 9.57 -3.25
CA GLY A 126 -8.91 9.31 -4.30
C GLY A 126 -9.02 7.83 -4.70
N PHE A 127 -9.74 7.60 -5.79
CA PHE A 127 -10.04 6.27 -6.33
C PHE A 127 -9.76 6.24 -7.83
N ASN A 128 -9.16 5.17 -8.33
CA ASN A 128 -9.01 4.94 -9.77
C ASN A 128 -9.42 3.52 -10.19
N VAL A 129 -9.00 2.50 -9.44
CA VAL A 129 -9.24 1.09 -9.75
C VAL A 129 -9.84 0.40 -8.52
N PRO A 130 -10.89 -0.43 -8.67
CA PRO A 130 -11.40 -1.25 -7.57
C PRO A 130 -10.32 -2.17 -7.02
N MET A 131 -10.36 -2.45 -5.72
CA MET A 131 -9.29 -3.19 -5.05
C MET A 131 -9.83 -4.11 -3.96
N SER A 132 -9.18 -5.25 -3.74
CA SER A 132 -9.21 -5.97 -2.46
C SER A 132 -7.80 -6.08 -1.91
N PHE A 133 -7.64 -5.96 -0.61
CA PHE A 133 -6.37 -6.15 0.08
C PHE A 133 -6.57 -7.12 1.24
N LEU A 134 -6.24 -8.39 1.00
CA LEU A 134 -6.59 -9.47 1.91
C LEU A 134 -5.34 -10.23 2.40
N PRO A 135 -5.30 -10.63 3.68
CA PRO A 135 -4.26 -11.55 4.15
C PRO A 135 -4.44 -12.95 3.56
N THR A 136 -3.35 -13.69 3.47
CA THR A 136 -3.29 -15.04 2.87
C THR A 136 -2.61 -16.09 3.75
N SER A 137 -2.09 -15.70 4.91
CA SER A 137 -1.38 -16.60 5.83
C SER A 137 -1.64 -16.26 7.30
N ASN A 138 -0.96 -16.98 8.20
CA ASN A 138 -0.94 -16.74 9.65
C ASN A 138 -2.32 -16.72 10.33
N GLY A 139 -3.31 -17.40 9.75
CA GLY A 139 -4.66 -17.48 10.28
C GLY A 139 -5.44 -16.16 10.25
N CYS A 140 -4.90 -15.12 9.60
CA CYS A 140 -5.61 -13.87 9.39
C CYS A 140 -6.47 -13.97 8.12
N THR A 141 -7.74 -13.58 8.21
CA THR A 141 -8.72 -13.77 7.10
C THR A 141 -9.52 -12.52 6.76
N ASN A 142 -9.41 -11.45 7.55
CA ASN A 142 -10.18 -10.23 7.35
C ASN A 142 -9.33 -9.14 6.71
N GLY A 143 -9.89 -8.37 5.79
CA GLY A 143 -9.21 -7.26 5.11
C GLY A 143 -10.18 -6.47 4.21
N PRO A 144 -9.81 -5.25 3.79
CA PRO A 144 -10.72 -4.35 3.11
C PRO A 144 -10.95 -4.74 1.64
N THR A 145 -12.18 -4.51 1.16
CA THR A 145 -12.56 -4.64 -0.25
C THR A 145 -13.41 -3.46 -0.71
N CYS A 146 -13.13 -2.94 -1.90
CA CYS A 146 -13.85 -1.83 -2.53
C CYS A 146 -14.07 -2.15 -4.02
N THR A 147 -15.27 -2.60 -4.36
CA THR A 147 -15.68 -3.01 -5.72
C THR A 147 -16.68 -2.05 -6.38
N ALA A 148 -17.12 -1.02 -5.67
CA ALA A 148 -18.11 -0.08 -6.18
C ALA A 148 -17.60 0.69 -7.40
N ASP A 149 -18.53 1.05 -8.30
CA ASP A 149 -18.25 1.95 -9.41
C ASP A 149 -18.19 3.42 -8.93
N ILE A 150 -17.13 3.75 -8.20
CA ILE A 150 -16.87 5.11 -7.71
C ILE A 150 -16.61 6.05 -8.89
N ASN A 151 -15.93 5.59 -9.94
CA ASN A 151 -15.62 6.42 -11.11
C ASN A 151 -16.89 6.87 -11.86
N GLY A 152 -17.83 5.96 -12.09
CA GLY A 152 -19.11 6.26 -12.74
C GLY A 152 -20.03 7.14 -11.89
N GLN A 153 -19.95 7.01 -10.55
CA GLN A 153 -20.75 7.77 -9.60
C GLN A 153 -20.07 9.03 -9.06
N CYS A 154 -18.84 9.32 -9.51
CA CYS A 154 -18.03 10.39 -8.95
C CYS A 154 -18.74 11.76 -9.04
N PRO A 155 -18.83 12.52 -7.93
CA PRO A 155 -19.31 13.89 -7.94
C PRO A 155 -18.55 14.74 -8.96
N SER A 156 -19.24 15.64 -9.65
CA SER A 156 -18.66 16.46 -10.73
C SER A 156 -17.39 17.20 -10.33
N GLU A 157 -17.36 17.70 -9.10
CA GLU A 157 -16.30 18.49 -8.49
C GLU A 157 -15.03 17.66 -8.24
N LEU A 158 -15.18 16.34 -8.14
CA LEU A 158 -14.11 15.40 -7.80
C LEU A 158 -13.62 14.61 -9.02
N LYS A 159 -14.29 14.71 -10.16
CA LYS A 159 -13.91 13.97 -11.38
C LYS A 159 -12.51 14.37 -11.83
N ALA A 160 -11.70 13.36 -12.13
CA ALA A 160 -10.38 13.52 -12.72
C ALA A 160 -10.17 12.52 -13.87
N PRO A 161 -9.19 12.76 -14.75
CA PRO A 161 -8.82 11.77 -15.74
C PRO A 161 -8.48 10.43 -15.07
N GLY A 162 -9.25 9.39 -15.41
CA GLY A 162 -8.97 8.02 -14.96
C GLY A 162 -9.29 7.75 -13.48
N GLY A 163 -10.08 8.62 -12.84
CA GLY A 163 -10.48 8.40 -11.44
C GLY A 163 -11.39 9.45 -10.84
N CYS A 164 -11.58 9.35 -9.53
CA CYS A 164 -12.29 10.29 -8.67
C CYS A 164 -11.35 10.76 -7.56
N ASN A 165 -11.03 12.06 -7.51
CA ASN A 165 -10.19 12.62 -6.46
C ASN A 165 -10.93 12.66 -5.11
N ASN A 166 -10.17 12.62 -4.02
CA ASN A 166 -10.69 12.99 -2.71
C ASN A 166 -10.87 14.53 -2.63
N PRO A 167 -11.83 15.04 -1.85
CA PRO A 167 -11.97 16.48 -1.62
C PRO A 167 -10.72 17.17 -1.08
N CYS A 168 -9.86 16.50 -0.30
CA CYS A 168 -8.60 17.11 0.16
C CYS A 168 -7.69 17.47 -1.04
N THR A 169 -7.55 16.57 -2.01
CA THR A 169 -6.77 16.77 -3.22
C THR A 169 -7.26 17.99 -4.02
N VAL A 170 -8.59 18.16 -4.11
CA VAL A 170 -9.22 19.20 -4.92
C VAL A 170 -9.23 20.55 -4.20
N PHE A 171 -9.74 20.58 -2.97
CA PHE A 171 -10.04 21.83 -2.26
C PHE A 171 -8.91 22.31 -1.34
N LYS A 172 -8.06 21.40 -0.87
CA LYS A 172 -6.86 21.70 -0.05
C LYS A 172 -7.16 22.53 1.21
N THR A 173 -8.34 22.33 1.81
CA THR A 173 -8.73 22.97 3.06
C THR A 173 -8.56 22.01 4.24
N ASP A 174 -8.40 22.55 5.45
CA ASP A 174 -8.29 21.75 6.66
C ASP A 174 -9.56 20.94 6.97
N GLU A 175 -10.73 21.37 6.48
CA GLU A 175 -11.98 20.60 6.55
C GLU A 175 -11.83 19.21 5.93
N TYR A 176 -11.11 19.09 4.79
CA TYR A 176 -10.94 17.83 4.07
C TYR A 176 -9.59 17.17 4.34
N CYS A 177 -8.54 17.97 4.55
CA CYS A 177 -7.17 17.49 4.71
C CYS A 177 -6.76 17.26 6.17
N CYS A 178 -7.48 17.84 7.12
CA CYS A 178 -7.27 17.62 8.55
C CYS A 178 -5.84 17.90 9.03
N ASN A 179 -5.15 18.90 8.46
CA ASN A 179 -3.81 19.28 8.93
C ASN A 179 -3.87 19.97 10.30
N SER A 180 -4.99 20.61 10.61
CA SER A 180 -5.25 21.27 11.89
C SER A 180 -6.73 21.22 12.25
N GLY A 181 -7.06 21.51 13.51
CA GLY A 181 -8.45 21.55 13.99
C GLY A 181 -9.11 20.18 14.14
N SER A 182 -10.44 20.19 14.24
CA SER A 182 -11.25 18.98 14.30
C SER A 182 -11.43 18.39 12.90
N CYS A 183 -11.21 17.09 12.79
CA CYS A 183 -11.46 16.33 11.57
C CYS A 183 -12.75 15.53 11.73
N SER A 184 -13.69 15.65 10.80
CA SER A 184 -14.98 14.98 10.85
C SER A 184 -15.44 14.60 9.44
N PRO A 185 -16.36 13.63 9.30
CA PRO A 185 -16.93 13.29 8.01
C PRO A 185 -17.56 14.51 7.34
N THR A 186 -17.45 14.55 6.01
CA THR A 186 -18.08 15.53 5.12
C THR A 186 -18.97 14.81 4.12
N SER A 187 -19.85 15.52 3.41
CA SER A 187 -20.68 14.91 2.36
C SER A 187 -19.85 14.20 1.28
N TYR A 188 -18.65 14.71 0.97
CA TYR A 188 -17.74 14.09 0.01
C TYR A 188 -17.05 12.85 0.56
N SER A 189 -16.63 12.84 1.83
CA SER A 189 -16.06 11.61 2.42
C SER A 189 -17.13 10.54 2.61
N GLU A 190 -18.35 10.93 2.99
CA GLU A 190 -19.50 10.01 3.09
C GLU A 190 -19.85 9.37 1.75
N PHE A 191 -19.68 10.08 0.63
CA PHE A 191 -19.82 9.47 -0.70
C PHE A 191 -18.89 8.27 -0.88
N PHE A 192 -17.59 8.42 -0.57
CA PHE A 192 -16.63 7.30 -0.64
C PHE A 192 -16.96 6.22 0.38
N LYS A 193 -17.29 6.61 1.61
CA LYS A 193 -17.53 5.67 2.72
C LYS A 193 -18.77 4.79 2.49
N ASN A 194 -19.83 5.36 1.91
CA ASN A 194 -21.04 4.62 1.61
C ASN A 194 -20.83 3.57 0.52
N LEU A 195 -19.94 3.85 -0.45
CA LEU A 195 -19.62 2.94 -1.54
C LEU A 195 -18.58 1.90 -1.13
N CYS A 196 -17.63 2.28 -0.26
CA CYS A 196 -16.58 1.40 0.24
C CYS A 196 -16.40 1.57 1.76
N PRO A 197 -17.25 0.91 2.57
CA PRO A 197 -17.27 1.05 4.02
C PRO A 197 -15.97 0.64 4.71
N ASP A 198 -15.22 -0.25 4.08
CA ASP A 198 -13.98 -0.82 4.61
C ASP A 198 -12.76 0.12 4.48
N ALA A 199 -12.87 1.18 3.67
CA ALA A 199 -11.74 2.04 3.31
C ALA A 199 -11.77 3.37 4.07
N TYR A 200 -10.57 3.96 4.27
CA TYR A 200 -10.45 5.34 4.72
C TYR A 200 -11.05 6.27 3.67
N SER A 201 -12.04 7.07 4.09
CA SER A 201 -12.66 8.08 3.23
C SER A 201 -12.16 9.51 3.50
N TYR A 202 -11.57 9.73 4.69
CA TYR A 202 -10.94 10.97 5.13
C TYR A 202 -9.81 10.67 6.13
N PRO A 203 -8.91 11.63 6.44
CA PRO A 203 -7.64 11.35 7.15
C PRO A 203 -7.75 10.84 8.60
N LYS A 204 -8.92 10.87 9.24
CA LYS A 204 -9.13 10.42 10.63
C LYS A 204 -10.27 9.39 10.72
N ASP A 205 -10.41 8.57 9.69
CA ASP A 205 -11.40 7.49 9.57
C ASP A 205 -10.90 6.16 10.19
N ASP A 206 -10.10 6.24 11.27
CA ASP A 206 -9.34 5.10 11.78
C ASP A 206 -10.23 3.99 12.34
N ALA A 207 -11.35 4.38 12.98
CA ALA A 207 -12.20 3.50 13.77
C ALA A 207 -12.87 2.37 12.96
N THR A 208 -13.02 2.56 11.65
CA THR A 208 -13.73 1.61 10.77
C THR A 208 -12.89 1.11 9.61
N SER A 209 -11.63 1.56 9.50
CA SER A 209 -10.82 1.37 8.30
C SER A 209 -9.45 0.73 8.58
N THR A 210 -9.08 0.57 9.85
CA THR A 210 -7.81 -0.05 10.25
C THR A 210 -7.97 -1.55 10.46
N TYR A 211 -7.15 -2.34 9.77
CA TYR A 211 -7.07 -3.78 9.93
C TYR A 211 -5.74 -4.17 10.57
N THR A 212 -5.73 -5.31 11.26
CA THR A 212 -4.52 -5.86 11.86
C THR A 212 -4.42 -7.36 11.61
N CYS A 213 -3.20 -7.83 11.41
CA CYS A 213 -2.85 -9.25 11.34
C CYS A 213 -1.60 -9.52 12.17
N PRO A 214 -1.33 -10.78 12.57
CA PRO A 214 -0.05 -11.14 13.17
C PRO A 214 1.13 -10.76 12.25
N GLY A 215 2.24 -10.31 12.83
CA GLY A 215 3.45 -9.96 12.09
C GLY A 215 3.95 -11.11 11.22
N GLY A 216 4.47 -10.78 10.04
CA GLY A 216 4.93 -11.76 9.04
C GLY A 216 3.78 -12.38 8.24
N THR A 217 2.57 -11.80 8.28
CA THR A 217 1.47 -12.22 7.42
C THR A 217 1.78 -11.90 5.96
N ASN A 218 1.40 -12.78 5.04
CA ASN A 218 1.47 -12.55 3.60
C ASN A 218 0.14 -12.00 3.11
N TYR A 219 0.18 -11.21 2.05
CA TYR A 219 -0.98 -10.50 1.55
C TYR A 219 -1.17 -10.68 0.05
N LYS A 220 -2.41 -10.44 -0.38
CA LYS A 220 -2.79 -10.37 -1.77
C LYS A 220 -3.52 -9.06 -2.04
N VAL A 221 -3.02 -8.29 -3.00
CA VAL A 221 -3.67 -7.09 -3.53
C VAL A 221 -4.22 -7.44 -4.90
N VAL A 222 -5.52 -7.34 -5.09
CA VAL A 222 -6.17 -7.64 -6.36
C VAL A 222 -6.82 -6.37 -6.89
N PHE A 223 -6.42 -5.97 -8.10
CA PHE A 223 -7.09 -4.92 -8.86
C PHE A 223 -8.29 -5.52 -9.60
N CYS A 224 -9.45 -4.89 -9.48
CA CYS A 224 -10.74 -5.39 -9.98
C CYS A 224 -11.09 -6.80 -9.47
N PRO A 225 -11.17 -7.02 -8.14
CA PRO A 225 -11.47 -8.33 -7.57
C PRO A 225 -12.86 -8.85 -7.96
#